data_AF-A0A7C4EP19-F1
#
_entry.id   AF-A0A7C4EP19-F1
#
_cell.length_a   1.000
_cell.length_b   1.000
_cell.length_c   1.000
_cell.angle_alpha   90.00
_cell.angle_beta   90.00
_cell.angle_gamma   90.00
#
_symmetry.space_group_name_H-M   'P 1'
#
loop_
_entity.id
_entity.type
_entity.pdbx_description
1 polymer ?
#
loop_
_entity_poly.entity_id
_entity_poly.type
_entity_poly.pdbx_seq_one_letter_code
_entity_poly.pdbx_strand_id
1 'polypeptide(L)'
;EAVRSSRSDDRHVFGYLAEDTCGIITITNPAYGLETETLQVFLDAFLSRFPGIKIDYIHGSDAVAKLGSQSGNVGFYLPPINKHHFFQTIMRDGALPRKTFSLGEADDKRFYLECRKIVTAL
;
A
#
# COMPACT_ATOMS: atom_id res chain seq x y z
N GLU A 1 -20.53 -30.24 -5.83
CA GLU A 1 -19.06 -30.36 -5.77
C GLU A 1 -18.45 -29.00 -6.05
N ALA A 2 -17.76 -28.41 -5.06
CA ALA A 2 -17.13 -27.10 -5.19
C ALA A 2 -15.62 -27.30 -5.38
N VAL A 3 -15.11 -26.74 -6.48
CA VAL A 3 -13.70 -26.73 -6.85
C VAL A 3 -12.90 -26.11 -5.70
N ARG A 4 -12.10 -26.95 -5.03
CA ARG A 4 -11.09 -26.54 -4.04
C ARG A 4 -9.99 -25.79 -4.81
N SER A 5 -10.14 -24.47 -4.91
CA SER A 5 -9.03 -23.58 -5.21
C SER A 5 -8.03 -23.65 -4.04
N SER A 6 -6.82 -24.11 -4.33
CA SER A 6 -5.71 -24.21 -3.38
C SER A 6 -5.47 -22.87 -2.69
N ARG A 7 -5.69 -22.82 -1.36
CA ARG A 7 -5.34 -21.67 -0.50
C ARG A 7 -3.83 -21.41 -0.63
N SER A 8 -3.44 -20.34 -1.32
CA SER A 8 -2.13 -19.74 -1.10
C SER A 8 -2.10 -19.20 0.32
N ASP A 9 -1.03 -19.50 1.04
CA ASP A 9 -0.67 -19.10 2.41
C ASP A 9 -1.54 -17.98 3.03
N ASP A 10 -2.29 -18.28 4.09
CA ASP A 10 -3.20 -17.35 4.80
C ASP A 10 -2.41 -16.42 5.74
N ARG A 11 -1.36 -15.81 5.21
CA ARG A 11 -0.39 -15.01 5.94
C ARG A 11 -0.04 -13.77 5.15
N HIS A 12 0.00 -12.64 5.85
CA HIS A 12 0.56 -11.39 5.33
C HIS A 12 1.99 -11.25 5.82
N VAL A 13 2.92 -11.00 4.89
CA VAL A 13 4.36 -10.90 5.19
C VAL A 13 4.94 -9.65 4.56
N PHE A 14 5.57 -8.80 5.36
CA PHE A 14 6.21 -7.56 4.87
C PHE A 14 7.38 -7.15 5.76
N GLY A 15 8.34 -6.42 5.18
CA GLY A 15 9.54 -5.98 5.89
C GLY A 15 9.33 -4.67 6.64
N TYR A 16 10.13 -4.43 7.68
CA TYR A 16 10.25 -3.13 8.32
C TYR A 16 11.72 -2.76 8.60
N LEU A 17 11.95 -1.46 8.72
CA LEU A 17 13.22 -0.85 9.13
C LEU A 17 12.92 0.33 10.06
N ALA A 18 13.60 0.39 11.19
CA ALA A 18 13.57 1.52 12.12
C ALA A 18 14.97 1.71 12.70
N GLU A 19 15.58 2.89 12.47
CA GLU A 19 16.95 3.19 12.90
C GLU A 19 17.96 2.13 12.42
N ASP A 20 18.58 1.39 13.35
CA ASP A 20 19.52 0.30 13.11
C ASP A 20 18.87 -1.09 13.15
N THR A 21 17.56 -1.16 13.38
CA THR A 21 16.79 -2.40 13.48
C THR A 21 15.97 -2.68 12.23
N CYS A 22 15.98 -3.92 11.77
CA CYS A 22 15.14 -4.38 10.68
C CYS A 22 14.59 -5.78 10.94
N GLY A 23 13.53 -6.14 10.24
CA GLY A 23 12.93 -7.46 10.37
C GLY A 23 11.78 -7.70 9.43
N ILE A 24 11.15 -8.86 9.59
CA ILE A 24 9.99 -9.30 8.82
C ILE A 24 8.81 -9.42 9.78
N ILE A 25 7.71 -8.76 9.42
CA ILE A 25 6.43 -8.88 10.10
C ILE A 25 5.64 -9.98 9.38
N THR A 26 5.14 -10.95 10.16
CA THR A 26 4.24 -12.00 9.67
C THR A 26 2.95 -11.94 10.47
N ILE A 27 1.84 -11.75 9.78
CA ILE A 27 0.49 -11.76 10.35
C ILE A 27 -0.17 -13.05 9.89
N THR A 28 -0.62 -13.86 10.84
CA THR A 28 -1.33 -15.12 10.58
C THR A 28 -2.83 -14.87 10.58
N ASN A 29 -3.55 -15.54 9.66
CA ASN A 29 -5.01 -15.42 9.53
C ASN A 29 -5.49 -13.95 9.43
N PRO A 30 -5.03 -13.21 8.41
CA PRO A 30 -5.37 -11.80 8.25
C PRO A 30 -6.88 -11.63 8.00
N ALA A 31 -7.45 -10.58 8.60
CA ALA A 31 -8.86 -10.23 8.38
C ALA A 31 -9.12 -9.60 7.00
N TYR A 32 -8.07 -9.14 6.32
CA TYR A 32 -8.11 -8.42 5.04
C TYR A 32 -7.40 -9.20 3.94
N GLY A 33 -7.63 -8.84 2.69
CA GLY A 33 -7.03 -9.53 1.54
C GLY A 33 -5.64 -9.06 1.16
N LEU A 34 -5.20 -7.92 1.68
CA LEU A 34 -3.91 -7.29 1.33
C LEU A 34 -3.11 -6.92 2.60
N GLU A 35 -1.80 -7.07 2.53
CA GLU A 35 -0.85 -6.64 3.55
C GLU A 35 -1.02 -5.15 3.86
N THR A 36 -1.15 -4.35 2.80
CA THR A 36 -1.34 -2.89 2.89
C THR A 36 -2.60 -2.52 3.66
N GLU A 37 -3.72 -3.23 3.44
CA GLU A 37 -4.97 -2.98 4.19
C GLU A 37 -4.79 -3.31 5.66
N THR A 38 -4.17 -4.44 5.95
CA THR A 38 -3.93 -4.88 7.33
C THR A 38 -3.07 -3.88 8.08
N LEU A 39 -1.98 -3.41 7.45
CA LEU A 39 -1.11 -2.40 8.04
C LEU A 39 -1.84 -1.04 8.16
N GLN A 40 -2.62 -0.64 7.16
CA GLN A 40 -3.32 0.65 7.17
C GLN A 40 -4.30 0.76 8.34
N VAL A 41 -5.08 -0.28 8.61
CA VAL A 41 -6.04 -0.30 9.73
C VAL A 41 -5.32 -0.13 11.07
N PHE A 42 -4.17 -0.79 11.22
CA PHE A 42 -3.32 -0.60 12.40
C PHE A 42 -2.79 0.84 12.50
N LEU A 43 -2.27 1.39 11.40
CA LEU A 43 -1.71 2.74 11.36
C LEU A 43 -2.76 3.81 11.64
N ASP A 44 -3.98 3.68 11.13
CA ASP A 44 -5.08 4.61 11.39
C ASP A 44 -5.45 4.63 12.88
N ALA A 45 -5.56 3.45 13.50
CA ALA A 45 -5.77 3.33 14.94
C ALA A 45 -4.61 3.92 15.75
N PHE A 46 -3.37 3.69 15.31
CA PHE A 46 -2.17 4.25 15.94
C PHE A 46 -2.13 5.79 15.88
N LEU A 47 -2.39 6.38 14.71
CA LEU A 47 -2.42 7.83 14.52
C LEU A 47 -3.52 8.51 15.34
N SER A 48 -4.67 7.86 15.52
CA SER A 48 -5.76 8.39 16.36
C SER A 48 -5.33 8.60 17.82
N ARG A 49 -4.35 7.82 18.29
CA ARG A 49 -3.86 7.84 19.68
C ARG A 49 -2.62 8.71 19.87
N PHE A 50 -1.88 9.00 18.81
CA PHE A 50 -0.62 9.74 18.85
C PHE A 50 -0.64 10.94 17.88
N PRO A 51 -1.26 12.06 18.30
CA PRO A 51 -1.31 13.27 17.47
C PRO A 51 0.09 13.84 17.26
N GLY A 52 0.40 14.22 16.02
CA GLY A 52 1.71 14.76 15.62
C GLY A 52 2.55 13.81 14.76
N ILE A 53 2.20 12.54 14.70
CA ILE A 53 2.81 11.56 13.79
C ILE A 53 2.21 11.75 12.38
N LYS A 54 3.04 11.64 11.35
CA LYS A 54 2.66 11.74 9.94
C LYS A 54 3.04 10.47 9.22
N ILE A 55 2.24 10.11 8.22
CA ILE A 55 2.52 8.99 7.32
C ILE A 55 2.78 9.56 5.93
N ASP A 56 3.84 9.09 5.30
CA ASP A 56 4.12 9.35 3.89
C ASP A 56 4.23 8.04 3.12
N TYR A 57 3.83 8.08 1.84
CA TYR A 57 3.83 6.94 0.94
C TYR A 57 4.86 7.18 -0.15
N ILE A 58 6.00 6.54 0.02
CA ILE A 58 7.18 6.76 -0.81
C ILE A 58 7.36 5.57 -1.75
N HIS A 59 7.72 5.86 -3.00
CA HIS A 59 8.09 4.85 -3.97
C HIS A 59 9.62 4.69 -4.00
N GLY A 60 10.09 3.44 -4.14
CA GLY A 60 11.52 3.11 -4.18
C GLY A 60 12.09 2.70 -2.83
N SER A 61 12.82 1.58 -2.82
CA SER A 61 13.39 0.99 -1.59
C SER A 61 14.45 1.86 -0.94
N ASP A 62 15.23 2.59 -1.73
CA ASP A 62 16.34 3.43 -1.26
C ASP A 62 15.85 4.62 -0.43
N ALA A 63 14.74 5.23 -0.86
CA ALA A 63 14.13 6.34 -0.14
C ALA A 63 13.52 5.88 1.19
N VAL A 64 12.88 4.70 1.21
CA VAL A 64 12.38 4.07 2.44
C VAL A 64 13.53 3.73 3.38
N ALA A 65 14.64 3.17 2.88
CA ALA A 65 15.80 2.84 3.69
C ALA A 65 16.39 4.09 4.35
N LYS A 66 16.62 5.14 3.54
CA LYS A 66 17.22 6.40 3.99
C LYS A 66 16.39 7.12 5.05
N LEU A 67 15.07 7.13 4.90
CA LEU A 67 14.18 7.85 5.83
C LEU A 67 13.81 7.00 7.03
N GLY A 68 13.57 5.69 6.85
CA GLY A 68 13.25 4.75 7.92
C GLY A 68 14.41 4.48 8.88
N SER A 69 15.66 4.65 8.44
CA SER A 69 16.84 4.54 9.31
C SER A 69 17.12 5.78 10.16
N GLN A 70 16.32 6.85 10.03
CA GLN A 70 16.46 8.05 10.86
C GLN A 70 15.78 7.85 12.21
N SER A 71 16.32 8.52 13.25
CA SER A 71 15.72 8.41 14.57
C SER A 71 14.31 8.99 14.62
N GLY A 72 13.41 8.23 15.24
CA GLY A 72 11.98 8.55 15.31
C GLY A 72 11.16 8.16 14.07
N ASN A 73 11.77 7.51 13.08
CA ASN A 73 11.09 7.05 11.87
C ASN A 73 11.00 5.52 11.80
N VAL A 74 10.03 5.04 11.03
CA VAL A 74 9.88 3.64 10.64
C VAL A 74 9.47 3.54 9.17
N GLY A 75 10.13 2.68 8.43
CA GLY A 75 9.81 2.33 7.05
C GLY A 75 9.22 0.92 6.94
N PHE A 76 8.26 0.74 6.03
CA PHE A 76 7.66 -0.56 5.74
C PHE A 76 7.82 -0.91 4.26
N TYR A 77 8.19 -2.16 3.97
CA TYR A 77 8.34 -2.71 2.63
C TYR A 77 7.19 -3.65 2.34
N LEU A 78 6.17 -3.14 1.65
CA LEU A 78 4.98 -3.90 1.27
C LEU A 78 5.20 -4.57 -0.11
N PRO A 79 4.66 -5.79 -0.31
CA PRO A 79 4.75 -6.45 -1.61
C PRO A 79 4.00 -5.65 -2.69
N PRO A 80 4.47 -5.70 -3.95
CA PRO A 80 3.76 -5.06 -5.04
C PRO A 80 2.38 -5.71 -5.21
N ILE A 81 1.36 -4.87 -5.36
CA ILE A 81 -0.01 -5.37 -5.51
C ILE A 81 -0.14 -6.03 -6.86
N ASN A 82 -0.49 -7.32 -6.84
CA ASN A 82 -0.76 -8.05 -8.05
C ASN A 82 -1.97 -7.44 -8.77
N LYS A 83 -1.80 -7.05 -10.04
CA LYS A 83 -2.87 -6.48 -10.89
C LYS A 83 -4.11 -7.37 -11.01
N HIS A 84 -3.99 -8.68 -10.77
CA HIS A 84 -5.13 -9.59 -10.73
C HIS A 84 -5.91 -9.53 -9.42
N HIS A 85 -5.23 -9.30 -8.28
CA HIS A 85 -5.88 -9.04 -6.99
C HIS A 85 -6.49 -7.64 -6.93
N PHE A 86 -5.91 -6.67 -7.64
CA PHE A 86 -6.39 -5.29 -7.75
C PHE A 86 -7.89 -5.19 -8.06
N PHE A 87 -8.36 -5.87 -9.13
CA PHE A 87 -9.77 -5.81 -9.51
C PHE A 87 -10.67 -6.60 -8.55
N GLN A 88 -10.18 -7.71 -8.01
CA GLN A 88 -10.95 -8.53 -7.06
C GLN A 88 -11.16 -7.80 -5.73
N THR A 89 -10.14 -7.11 -5.21
CA THR A 89 -10.25 -6.27 -4.02
C THR A 89 -11.21 -5.12 -4.25
N ILE A 90 -11.20 -4.46 -5.42
CA ILE A 90 -12.17 -3.40 -5.71
C ILE A 90 -13.61 -3.94 -5.74
N MET A 91 -13.80 -5.11 -6.37
CA MET A 91 -15.11 -5.75 -6.45
C MET A 91 -15.64 -6.22 -5.08
N ARG A 92 -14.74 -6.62 -4.17
CA ARG A 92 -15.11 -7.16 -2.85
C ARG A 92 -15.18 -6.09 -1.75
N ASP A 93 -14.18 -5.22 -1.70
CA ASP A 93 -13.88 -4.34 -0.56
C ASP A 93 -14.10 -2.84 -0.90
N GLY A 94 -14.44 -2.52 -2.15
CA GLY A 94 -14.78 -1.16 -2.58
C GLY A 94 -13.56 -0.32 -2.97
N ALA A 95 -13.45 0.90 -2.43
CA ALA A 95 -12.31 1.77 -2.75
C ALA A 95 -11.01 1.22 -2.15
N LEU A 96 -9.93 1.17 -2.95
CA LEU A 96 -8.60 0.81 -2.44
C LEU A 96 -8.14 1.78 -1.35
N PRO A 97 -7.25 1.34 -0.44
CA PRO A 97 -6.63 2.24 0.51
C PRO A 97 -5.94 3.42 -0.20
N ARG A 98 -5.79 4.53 0.52
CA ARG A 98 -5.22 5.75 -0.07
C ARG A 98 -3.81 5.48 -0.57
N LYS A 99 -3.51 5.89 -1.81
CA LYS A 99 -2.18 5.83 -2.44
C LYS A 99 -1.58 4.42 -2.54
N THR A 100 -2.43 3.40 -2.58
CA THR A 100 -2.05 1.99 -2.71
C THR A 100 -1.44 1.64 -4.07
N PHE A 101 -1.53 2.55 -5.05
CA PHE A 101 -0.84 2.43 -6.33
C PHE A 101 -0.20 3.75 -6.74
N SER A 102 1.02 3.65 -7.30
CA SER A 102 1.56 4.63 -8.22
C SER A 102 1.57 3.97 -9.60
N LEU A 103 0.81 4.54 -10.54
CA LEU A 103 0.85 4.09 -11.93
C LEU A 103 2.02 4.81 -12.63
N GLY A 104 3.06 4.06 -12.99
CA GLY A 104 4.28 4.56 -13.65
C GLY A 104 5.35 5.08 -12.70
N GLU A 105 6.60 5.08 -13.18
CA GLU A 105 7.74 5.69 -12.49
C GLU A 105 7.53 7.21 -12.35
N ALA A 106 8.21 7.85 -11.38
CA ALA A 106 8.07 9.30 -11.18
C ALA A 106 8.39 10.13 -12.43
N ASP A 107 9.25 9.61 -13.30
CA ASP A 107 9.61 10.23 -14.57
C ASP A 107 8.56 10.02 -15.67
N ASP A 108 7.78 8.94 -15.62
CA ASP A 108 6.72 8.65 -16.59
C ASP A 108 5.45 9.49 -16.36
N LYS A 109 5.31 10.14 -15.20
CA LYS A 109 4.14 10.95 -14.82
C LYS A 109 4.16 12.39 -15.31
N ARG A 110 5.17 12.81 -16.08
CA ARG A 110 5.40 14.23 -16.40
C ARG A 110 4.50 14.80 -17.51
N PHE A 111 3.68 13.98 -18.18
CA PHE A 111 2.82 14.47 -19.27
C PHE A 111 1.47 13.77 -19.29
N TYR A 112 0.52 14.25 -18.47
CA TYR A 112 -0.90 13.94 -18.66
C TYR A 112 -1.63 15.20 -19.15
N LEU A 113 -2.11 15.15 -20.39
CA LEU A 113 -2.85 16.23 -21.04
C LEU A 113 -4.21 15.65 -21.45
N GLU A 114 -5.22 15.81 -20.60
CA GLU A 114 -6.60 15.48 -20.93
C GLU A 114 -7.30 16.76 -21.41
N CYS A 115 -7.58 16.84 -22.71
CA CYS A 115 -8.36 17.92 -23.30
C CYS A 115 -9.77 17.42 -23.63
N ARG A 116 -10.79 17.93 -22.93
CA ARG A 116 -12.18 17.84 -23.41
C ARG A 116 -12.50 19.04 -24.29
N LYS A 117 -12.90 18.77 -25.54
CA LYS A 117 -13.43 19.80 -26.44
C LYS A 117 -14.74 20.33 -25.84
N ILE A 118 -14.80 21.62 -25.53
CA ILE A 118 -16.06 22.29 -25.22
C ILE A 118 -16.83 22.41 -26.54
N VAL A 119 -17.98 21.75 -26.63
CA VAL A 119 -18.94 21.91 -27.72
C VAL A 119 -20.08 22.77 -27.22
N THR A 120 -20.27 23.94 -27.83
CA THR A 120 -21.47 24.73 -27.60
C THR A 120 -22.62 24.03 -28.33
N ALA A 121 -23.69 23.70 -27.61
CA ALA A 121 -24.91 23.23 -28.26
C ALA A 121 -25.48 24.37 -29.11
N LEU A 122 -25.70 24.09 -30.40
CA LEU A 122 -26.50 24.94 -31.29
C LEU A 122 -27.99 24.61 -31.09
#